data_AF-A0A7Y9JII2-F1
#
_entry.id   AF-A0A7Y9JII2-F1
#
_cell.length_a   1.000
_cell.length_b   1.000
_cell.length_c   1.000
_cell.angle_alpha   90.00
_cell.angle_beta   90.00
_cell.angle_gamma   90.00
#
_symmetry.space_group_name_H-M   'P 1'
#
loop_
_entity.id
_entity.type
_entity.pdbx_description
1 polymer ?
#
loop_
_entity_poly.entity_id
_entity_poly.type
_entity_poly.pdbx_seq_one_letter_code
_entity_poly.pdbx_strand_id
1 'polypeptide(L)'
;MPRPCSIHCVMPSECGRAPGIAHHPAFRPAAAATALAIAATLLALAPPRASAATRPSPGPRTAAGAEPPFPAGRLLAPASASRLEAESPPEAASRPETASPPEAASRPETAGLPGAAPRPETAGLPGAAPRPETASRPEAASPAARKRTVPPRDVLPDLPSSQRLDQQLAEYALRASGIGWRSTGRCSDRTVRTCTSFEGIRWGTLRSLIDFAESSGCEVTVTGGTEHGHAGGTYSHANGYKIDIATGTCVDEAVRRYPSIGVRGDGARLHRSPEGVVFAREKDHWDITIRRGPRG
;
A
#
# COMPACT_ATOMS: atom_id res chain seq x y z
N MET A 1 -43.08 -44.51 -50.07
CA MET A 1 -43.86 -43.51 -49.29
C MET A 1 -42.90 -42.42 -48.80
N PRO A 2 -43.33 -41.15 -48.75
CA PRO A 2 -42.72 -40.12 -49.60
C PRO A 2 -41.60 -39.27 -48.98
N ARG A 3 -41.01 -38.51 -49.91
CA ARG A 3 -39.80 -37.67 -49.96
C ARG A 3 -39.92 -36.30 -49.25
N PRO A 4 -38.81 -35.54 -49.13
CA PRO A 4 -38.68 -34.37 -48.26
C PRO A 4 -39.14 -33.06 -48.92
N CYS A 5 -39.53 -32.06 -48.12
CA CYS A 5 -39.79 -30.70 -48.60
C CYS A 5 -38.72 -29.72 -48.09
N SER A 6 -37.98 -29.21 -49.06
CA SER A 6 -37.05 -28.08 -48.97
C SER A 6 -37.79 -26.75 -48.83
N ILE A 7 -37.10 -25.84 -48.17
CA ILE A 7 -37.35 -24.42 -47.99
C ILE A 7 -37.41 -23.71 -49.36
N HIS A 8 -38.48 -22.94 -49.60
CA HIS A 8 -38.60 -22.01 -50.71
C HIS A 8 -38.58 -20.57 -50.18
N CYS A 9 -37.49 -19.85 -50.51
CA CYS A 9 -37.46 -18.40 -50.52
C CYS A 9 -38.21 -17.90 -51.77
N VAL A 10 -39.05 -16.88 -51.63
CA VAL A 10 -39.67 -16.15 -52.73
C VAL A 10 -39.40 -14.66 -52.53
N MET A 11 -38.70 -14.06 -53.50
CA MET A 11 -38.61 -12.62 -53.73
C MET A 11 -39.89 -12.12 -54.42
N PRO A 12 -40.15 -10.80 -54.43
CA PRO A 12 -40.07 -10.15 -55.74
C PRO A 12 -39.38 -8.77 -55.75
N SER A 13 -38.77 -8.51 -56.91
CA SER A 13 -38.33 -7.23 -57.52
C SER A 13 -39.50 -6.21 -57.65
N GLU A 14 -39.35 -4.89 -57.78
CA GLU A 14 -38.63 -4.12 -58.82
C GLU A 14 -38.35 -2.63 -58.47
N CYS A 15 -37.29 -2.12 -59.11
CA CYS A 15 -36.94 -0.78 -59.61
C CYS A 15 -37.72 0.52 -59.25
N GLY A 16 -36.96 1.56 -58.86
CA GLY A 16 -37.40 2.97 -58.93
C GLY A 16 -36.39 4.02 -58.41
N ARG A 17 -35.40 4.38 -59.23
CA ARG A 17 -34.69 5.68 -59.43
C ARG A 17 -34.49 6.69 -58.24
N ALA A 18 -33.22 7.05 -58.02
CA ALA A 18 -32.72 8.15 -57.15
C ALA A 18 -33.07 9.57 -57.68
N PRO A 19 -32.91 10.66 -56.87
CA PRO A 19 -31.58 11.28 -56.67
C PRO A 19 -31.34 11.93 -55.28
N GLY A 20 -30.07 12.26 -54.98
CA GLY A 20 -29.73 13.31 -54.01
C GLY A 20 -28.62 12.95 -53.01
N ILE A 21 -27.37 12.93 -53.46
CA ILE A 21 -26.18 12.91 -52.59
C ILE A 21 -25.90 14.35 -52.15
N ALA A 22 -26.00 14.63 -50.85
CA ALA A 22 -25.44 15.82 -50.23
C ALA A 22 -24.17 15.43 -49.46
N HIS A 23 -23.02 15.86 -49.99
CA HIS A 23 -21.72 15.78 -49.33
C HIS A 23 -21.65 16.79 -48.18
N HIS A 24 -21.31 16.34 -46.97
CA HIS A 24 -20.78 17.20 -45.91
C HIS A 24 -19.27 16.99 -45.74
N PRO A 25 -18.51 18.06 -45.47
CA PRO A 25 -17.06 18.08 -45.68
C PRO A 25 -16.26 17.43 -44.54
N ALA A 26 -15.17 16.79 -44.96
CA ALA A 26 -14.12 16.23 -44.13
C ALA A 26 -13.40 17.32 -43.31
N PHE A 27 -13.41 17.17 -41.99
CA PHE A 27 -12.58 17.96 -41.09
C PHE A 27 -11.16 17.38 -41.07
N ARG A 28 -10.19 18.15 -41.57
CA ARG A 28 -8.76 17.86 -41.53
C ARG A 28 -8.18 18.30 -40.18
N PRO A 29 -7.45 17.48 -39.42
CA PRO A 29 -6.56 18.00 -38.39
C PRO A 29 -5.25 18.46 -39.02
N ALA A 30 -4.97 19.76 -38.90
CA ALA A 30 -3.69 20.35 -39.26
C ALA A 30 -2.63 19.94 -38.23
N ALA A 31 -1.50 19.43 -38.72
CA ALA A 31 -0.27 19.30 -37.97
C ALA A 31 0.30 20.71 -37.71
N ALA A 32 0.59 21.02 -36.45
CA ALA A 32 1.42 22.15 -36.08
C ALA A 32 2.57 21.61 -35.22
N ALA A 33 3.72 21.42 -35.86
CA ALA A 33 5.00 21.27 -35.19
C ALA A 33 5.37 22.64 -34.59
N THR A 34 5.73 22.67 -33.31
CA THR A 34 6.45 23.80 -32.74
C THR A 34 7.64 23.24 -31.99
N ALA A 35 8.78 23.28 -32.68
CA ALA A 35 10.09 23.16 -32.07
C ALA A 35 10.38 24.45 -31.31
N LEU A 36 10.72 24.34 -30.03
CA LEU A 36 11.51 25.37 -29.36
C LEU A 36 12.64 24.68 -28.61
N ALA A 37 13.84 24.86 -29.17
CA ALA A 37 15.10 24.46 -28.59
C ALA A 37 15.37 25.34 -27.36
N ILE A 38 15.59 24.71 -26.20
CA ILE A 38 16.25 25.36 -25.07
C ILE A 38 17.68 24.83 -25.05
N ALA A 39 18.62 25.75 -25.28
CA ALA A 39 20.04 25.52 -25.35
C ALA A 39 20.59 24.93 -24.04
N ALA A 40 21.32 23.81 -24.16
CA ALA A 40 22.19 23.32 -23.11
C ALA A 40 23.50 24.11 -23.16
N THR A 41 23.70 25.05 -22.23
CA THR A 41 25.00 25.67 -21.99
C THR A 41 25.74 24.83 -20.95
N LEU A 42 26.85 24.22 -21.39
CA LEU A 42 27.85 23.58 -20.54
C LEU A 42 28.56 24.62 -19.69
N LEU A 43 28.61 24.42 -18.36
CA LEU A 43 29.76 24.85 -17.58
C LEU A 43 30.12 23.79 -16.54
N ALA A 44 31.29 23.19 -16.77
CA ALA A 44 31.95 22.27 -15.87
C ALA A 44 32.43 22.99 -14.61
N LEU A 45 32.01 22.52 -13.44
CA LEU A 45 32.84 22.59 -12.23
C LEU A 45 32.84 21.21 -11.57
N ALA A 46 33.89 20.46 -11.85
CA ALA A 46 34.26 19.28 -11.07
C ALA A 46 34.74 19.75 -9.68
N PRO A 47 34.32 19.09 -8.58
CA PRO A 47 34.93 19.33 -7.28
C PRO A 47 36.35 18.73 -7.23
N PRO A 48 37.26 19.31 -6.42
CA PRO A 48 38.64 18.85 -6.31
C PRO A 48 38.71 17.43 -5.73
N ARG A 49 39.61 16.62 -6.30
CA ARG A 49 39.99 15.29 -5.81
C ARG A 49 40.47 15.39 -4.36
N ALA A 50 39.76 14.73 -3.45
CA ALA A 50 40.29 14.41 -2.14
C ALA A 50 41.42 13.39 -2.30
N SER A 51 42.63 13.75 -1.87
CA SER A 51 43.70 12.80 -1.60
C SER A 51 43.30 11.97 -0.39
N ALA A 52 43.09 10.67 -0.58
CA ALA A 52 42.96 9.71 0.52
C ALA A 52 43.86 8.51 0.23
N ALA A 53 44.99 8.51 0.95
CA ALA A 53 45.83 7.42 1.36
C ALA A 53 45.55 6.01 0.76
N THR A 54 46.54 5.53 0.03
CA THR A 54 46.93 4.12 -0.05
C THR A 54 46.73 3.41 1.28
N ARG A 55 45.88 2.38 1.31
CA ARG A 55 45.92 1.31 2.30
C ARG A 55 46.09 -0.03 1.57
N PRO A 56 46.89 -0.96 2.13
CA PRO A 56 47.38 -2.14 1.42
C PRO A 56 46.33 -3.28 1.34
N SER A 57 46.49 -4.08 0.28
CA SER A 57 45.79 -5.34 0.00
C SER A 57 45.80 -6.35 1.15
N PRO A 58 44.69 -7.08 1.37
CA PRO A 58 44.75 -8.39 2.01
C PRO A 58 45.06 -9.47 0.95
N GLY A 59 46.08 -10.30 1.23
CA GLY A 59 46.55 -11.37 0.35
C GLY A 59 45.56 -12.54 0.17
N PRO A 60 45.84 -13.47 -0.76
CA PRO A 60 44.92 -14.53 -1.14
C PRO A 60 44.85 -15.63 -0.07
N ARG A 61 43.63 -16.01 0.31
CA ARG A 61 43.37 -17.26 1.04
C ARG A 61 43.30 -18.40 0.03
N THR A 62 44.22 -19.34 0.16
CA THR A 62 44.25 -20.63 -0.51
C THR A 62 43.07 -21.49 -0.07
N ALA A 63 42.40 -22.09 -1.06
CA ALA A 63 41.42 -23.15 -0.88
C ALA A 63 42.12 -24.51 -1.09
N ALA A 64 42.04 -25.37 -0.08
CA ALA A 64 42.22 -26.82 -0.09
C ALA A 64 41.65 -27.26 1.27
N GLY A 65 40.69 -28.19 1.40
CA GLY A 65 40.52 -29.44 0.70
C GLY A 65 40.51 -30.54 1.79
N ALA A 66 39.56 -31.46 1.67
CA ALA A 66 39.47 -32.75 2.36
C ALA A 66 38.87 -32.82 3.80
N GLU A 67 37.64 -33.35 3.86
CA GLU A 67 37.16 -34.28 4.90
C GLU A 67 38.13 -35.48 5.05
N PRO A 68 38.23 -36.18 6.21
CA PRO A 68 37.28 -37.25 6.59
C PRO A 68 37.19 -37.50 8.13
N PRO A 69 36.78 -38.69 8.62
CA PRO A 69 35.39 -39.12 8.82
C PRO A 69 35.06 -39.38 10.31
N PHE A 70 33.76 -39.44 10.64
CA PHE A 70 33.27 -39.95 11.92
C PHE A 70 33.63 -41.43 12.14
N PRO A 71 33.78 -41.84 13.41
CA PRO A 71 33.02 -43.01 13.84
C PRO A 71 32.21 -42.79 15.12
N ALA A 72 31.11 -43.52 15.18
CA ALA A 72 30.15 -43.58 16.28
C ALA A 72 30.74 -44.20 17.56
N GLY A 73 30.22 -43.80 18.73
CA GLY A 73 30.40 -44.59 19.94
C GLY A 73 30.03 -43.92 21.26
N ARG A 74 28.90 -44.37 21.82
CA ARG A 74 28.68 -44.68 23.24
C ARG A 74 28.08 -43.61 24.16
N LEU A 75 26.87 -43.92 24.64
CA LEU A 75 26.20 -43.35 25.80
C LEU A 75 27.06 -43.50 27.07
N LEU A 76 27.08 -42.46 27.92
CA LEU A 76 27.06 -42.55 29.38
C LEU A 76 26.40 -41.27 29.92
N ALA A 77 25.44 -41.45 30.84
CA ALA A 77 24.72 -40.40 31.55
C ALA A 77 25.46 -40.05 32.89
N PRO A 78 24.92 -39.18 33.77
CA PRO A 78 25.61 -38.00 34.30
C PRO A 78 26.13 -38.16 35.73
N ALA A 79 27.05 -37.29 36.19
CA ALA A 79 27.16 -36.92 37.61
C ALA A 79 28.10 -35.72 37.87
N SER A 80 27.60 -34.84 38.74
CA SER A 80 28.31 -34.08 39.78
C SER A 80 29.11 -32.82 39.43
N ALA A 81 28.41 -31.70 39.63
CA ALA A 81 28.72 -30.65 40.60
C ALA A 81 30.20 -30.26 40.82
N SER A 82 30.51 -29.03 40.43
CA SER A 82 31.29 -28.14 41.29
C SER A 82 30.78 -26.70 41.19
N ARG A 83 30.51 -26.20 42.39
CA ARG A 83 30.03 -24.89 42.81
C ARG A 83 31.23 -23.96 42.93
N LEU A 84 31.23 -22.82 42.24
CA LEU A 84 31.88 -21.52 42.52
C LEU A 84 31.30 -20.57 41.43
N GLU A 85 30.89 -19.32 41.59
CA GLU A 85 30.83 -18.33 42.67
C GLU A 85 29.81 -17.28 42.19
N ALA A 86 29.19 -16.59 43.13
CA ALA A 86 28.23 -15.52 42.85
C ALA A 86 28.99 -14.28 42.36
N GLU A 87 28.70 -13.80 41.15
CA GLU A 87 29.06 -12.44 40.75
C GLU A 87 27.95 -11.46 41.11
N SER A 88 28.37 -10.44 41.85
CA SER A 88 27.63 -9.32 42.42
C SER A 88 26.85 -8.49 41.37
N PRO A 89 25.77 -7.79 41.77
CA PRO A 89 25.01 -6.92 40.88
C PRO A 89 25.82 -5.68 40.45
N PRO A 90 25.51 -5.08 39.27
CA PRO A 90 26.21 -3.90 38.77
C PRO A 90 25.94 -2.65 39.62
N GLU A 91 26.98 -1.83 39.76
CA GLU A 91 26.95 -0.52 40.39
C GLU A 91 25.82 0.38 39.86
N ALA A 92 25.18 1.07 40.80
CA ALA A 92 24.16 2.07 40.55
C ALA A 92 24.73 3.23 39.72
N ALA A 93 24.35 3.29 38.44
CA ALA A 93 24.56 4.48 37.64
C ALA A 93 23.74 5.64 38.24
N SER A 94 24.46 6.71 38.55
CA SER A 94 23.98 7.94 39.16
C SER A 94 22.71 8.49 38.51
N ARG A 95 21.78 8.82 39.40
CA ARG A 95 20.56 9.62 39.21
C ARG A 95 20.81 10.84 38.31
N PRO A 96 20.03 11.08 37.24
CA PRO A 96 20.06 12.37 36.57
C PRO A 96 19.47 13.43 37.49
N GLU A 97 20.16 14.56 37.61
CA GLU A 97 19.67 15.75 38.30
C GLU A 97 18.33 16.19 37.69
N THR A 98 17.39 16.44 38.58
CA THR A 98 16.10 17.09 38.31
C THR A 98 16.35 18.49 37.74
N ALA A 99 16.06 18.67 36.46
CA ALA A 99 15.83 20.00 35.91
C ALA A 99 14.51 20.54 36.49
N SER A 100 14.59 21.67 37.19
CA SER A 100 13.43 22.43 37.68
C SER A 100 12.49 22.78 36.53
N PRO A 101 11.15 22.76 36.75
CA PRO A 101 10.20 23.27 35.76
C PRO A 101 10.38 24.80 35.61
N PRO A 102 10.30 25.36 34.40
CA PRO A 102 10.19 26.82 34.26
C PRO A 102 8.85 27.29 34.81
N GLU A 103 8.91 28.43 35.52
CA GLU A 103 7.77 29.12 36.11
C GLU A 103 6.67 29.42 35.10
N ALA A 104 5.43 29.39 35.62
CA ALA A 104 4.22 29.72 34.91
C ALA A 104 4.30 31.11 34.27
N ALA A 105 4.36 31.16 32.94
CA ALA A 105 4.09 32.38 32.21
C ALA A 105 2.63 32.78 32.47
N SER A 106 2.48 33.99 33.00
CA SER A 106 1.22 34.61 33.37
C SER A 106 0.23 34.65 32.20
N ARG A 107 -1.01 34.30 32.55
CA ARG A 107 -2.24 34.49 31.78
C ARG A 107 -2.32 35.92 31.22
N PRO A 108 -2.48 36.14 29.91
CA PRO A 108 -3.01 37.42 29.44
C PRO A 108 -4.52 37.45 29.68
N GLU A 109 -4.94 38.56 30.30
CA GLU A 109 -6.33 38.93 30.52
C GLU A 109 -7.13 39.02 29.21
N THR A 110 -8.42 38.77 29.38
CA THR A 110 -9.52 39.04 28.46
C THR A 110 -9.38 40.37 27.70
N ALA A 111 -9.10 40.29 26.40
CA ALA A 111 -9.43 41.36 25.46
C ALA A 111 -10.89 41.21 25.04
N GLY A 112 -11.67 42.25 25.31
CA GLY A 112 -13.11 42.30 25.09
C GLY A 112 -13.55 42.12 23.64
N LEU A 113 -14.77 41.63 23.53
CA LEU A 113 -15.58 41.56 22.31
C LEU A 113 -15.64 42.93 21.62
N PRO A 114 -15.34 43.04 20.31
CA PRO A 114 -15.89 44.10 19.50
C PRO A 114 -17.29 43.71 19.01
N GLY A 115 -18.19 44.70 19.08
CA GLY A 115 -19.63 44.56 18.99
C GLY A 115 -20.20 44.03 17.67
N ALA A 116 -21.45 43.58 17.79
CA ALA A 116 -22.29 43.12 16.71
C ALA A 116 -22.40 44.19 15.60
N ALA A 117 -22.04 43.80 14.37
CA ALA A 117 -22.40 44.54 13.18
C ALA A 117 -23.92 44.44 12.92
N PRO A 118 -24.59 45.52 12.46
CA PRO A 118 -26.01 45.48 12.15
C PRO A 118 -26.30 44.60 10.92
N ARG A 119 -27.43 43.90 10.97
CA ARG A 119 -28.04 43.13 9.87
C ARG A 119 -28.21 44.02 8.62
N PRO A 120 -27.84 43.56 7.42
CA PRO A 120 -28.44 44.10 6.21
C PRO A 120 -29.83 43.49 6.00
N GLU A 121 -30.79 44.38 5.71
CA GLU A 121 -32.16 44.07 5.35
C GLU A 121 -32.26 43.26 4.05
N THR A 122 -33.34 42.49 4.00
CA THR A 122 -33.93 41.74 2.89
C THR A 122 -33.82 42.43 1.53
N ALA A 123 -33.10 41.80 0.59
CA ALA A 123 -33.29 41.95 -0.85
C ALA A 123 -34.06 40.72 -1.37
N GLY A 124 -35.10 40.97 -2.14
CA GLY A 124 -36.15 40.03 -2.52
C GLY A 124 -35.71 38.82 -3.34
N LEU A 125 -36.51 37.77 -3.19
CA LEU A 125 -36.50 36.53 -3.96
C LEU A 125 -36.75 36.79 -5.46
N PRO A 126 -35.92 36.29 -6.39
CA PRO A 126 -36.36 36.01 -7.75
C PRO A 126 -37.05 34.64 -7.81
N GLY A 127 -38.17 34.59 -8.54
CA GLY A 127 -39.17 33.53 -8.55
C GLY A 127 -38.69 32.14 -8.96
N ALA A 128 -39.42 31.15 -8.44
CA ALA A 128 -39.25 29.74 -8.72
C ALA A 128 -39.44 29.44 -10.22
N ALA A 129 -38.41 28.86 -10.83
CA ALA A 129 -38.53 28.18 -12.13
C ALA A 129 -39.27 26.83 -11.93
N PRO A 130 -40.12 26.41 -12.88
CA PRO A 130 -40.83 25.14 -12.78
C PRO A 130 -39.88 23.94 -12.90
N ARG A 131 -40.16 22.91 -12.09
CA ARG A 131 -39.51 21.59 -12.13
C ARG A 131 -39.74 20.92 -13.48
N PRO A 132 -38.72 20.29 -14.11
CA PRO A 132 -38.99 19.27 -15.11
C PRO A 132 -39.47 17.98 -14.41
N GLU A 133 -40.61 17.46 -14.86
CA GLU A 133 -41.15 16.16 -14.51
C GLU A 133 -40.25 15.02 -15.03
N THR A 134 -40.10 14.01 -14.17
CA THR A 134 -39.93 12.58 -14.49
C THR A 134 -38.97 12.20 -15.62
N ALA A 135 -37.69 11.99 -15.27
CA ALA A 135 -36.90 10.95 -15.89
C ALA A 135 -36.97 9.70 -15.00
N SER A 136 -37.50 8.62 -15.55
CA SER A 136 -37.72 7.34 -14.90
C SER A 136 -36.48 6.84 -14.15
N ARG A 137 -36.69 6.62 -12.85
CA ARG A 137 -35.86 5.80 -11.98
C ARG A 137 -35.63 4.42 -12.63
N PRO A 138 -34.38 3.96 -12.86
CA PRO A 138 -34.17 2.53 -12.98
C PRO A 138 -34.34 1.93 -11.58
N GLU A 139 -35.37 1.11 -11.44
CA GLU A 139 -35.56 0.25 -10.30
C GLU A 139 -34.63 -0.97 -10.42
N ALA A 140 -34.12 -1.40 -9.25
CA ALA A 140 -33.31 -2.59 -8.98
C ALA A 140 -31.82 -2.50 -9.36
N ALA A 141 -30.86 -2.85 -8.50
CA ALA A 141 -30.90 -3.93 -7.52
C ALA A 141 -30.24 -3.58 -6.18
N SER A 142 -30.83 -4.12 -5.12
CA SER A 142 -30.27 -4.27 -3.78
C SER A 142 -28.82 -4.80 -3.83
N PRO A 143 -27.88 -4.35 -2.99
CA PRO A 143 -26.56 -4.95 -2.90
C PRO A 143 -26.66 -6.26 -2.12
N ALA A 144 -27.29 -7.26 -2.71
CA ALA A 144 -27.03 -8.64 -2.34
C ALA A 144 -25.54 -8.87 -2.58
N ALA A 145 -24.84 -9.32 -1.54
CA ALA A 145 -23.42 -9.59 -1.50
C ALA A 145 -22.91 -10.24 -2.80
N ARG A 146 -22.40 -9.41 -3.72
CA ARG A 146 -21.54 -9.92 -4.78
C ARG A 146 -20.32 -10.43 -4.04
N LYS A 147 -20.15 -11.76 -3.99
CA LYS A 147 -18.84 -12.33 -3.65
C LYS A 147 -17.86 -11.60 -4.56
N ARG A 148 -16.99 -10.77 -3.97
CA ARG A 148 -15.99 -9.99 -4.70
C ARG A 148 -15.13 -11.01 -5.45
N THR A 149 -15.37 -11.14 -6.75
CA THR A 149 -14.51 -11.95 -7.61
C THR A 149 -13.24 -11.14 -7.81
N VAL A 150 -12.21 -11.44 -7.02
CA VAL A 150 -10.85 -11.00 -7.28
C VAL A 150 -10.43 -11.57 -8.64
N PRO A 151 -9.85 -10.79 -9.57
CA PRO A 151 -9.48 -11.30 -10.88
C PRO A 151 -8.46 -12.43 -10.77
N PRO A 152 -8.39 -13.30 -11.79
CA PRO A 152 -7.41 -14.38 -11.85
C PRO A 152 -5.98 -13.86 -11.70
N ARG A 153 -5.15 -14.64 -11.04
CA ARG A 153 -3.73 -14.34 -10.75
C ARG A 153 -2.90 -14.10 -12.02
N ASP A 154 -3.39 -14.58 -13.17
CA ASP A 154 -2.75 -14.45 -14.49
C ASP A 154 -2.68 -12.99 -15.00
N VAL A 155 -3.36 -12.04 -14.33
CA VAL A 155 -3.30 -10.60 -14.65
C VAL A 155 -2.16 -9.90 -13.89
N LEU A 156 -1.66 -10.50 -12.80
CA LEU A 156 -0.60 -9.92 -11.98
C LEU A 156 0.77 -10.43 -12.45
N PRO A 157 1.79 -9.56 -12.53
CA PRO A 157 3.12 -9.97 -12.98
C PRO A 157 3.74 -10.96 -11.98
N ASP A 158 4.41 -11.99 -12.51
CA ASP A 158 5.24 -12.87 -11.69
C ASP A 158 6.58 -12.17 -11.38
N LEU A 159 6.67 -11.57 -10.20
CA LEU A 159 7.83 -10.83 -9.72
C LEU A 159 8.42 -11.53 -8.49
N PRO A 160 9.76 -11.45 -8.27
CA PRO A 160 10.34 -11.99 -7.06
C PRO A 160 9.82 -11.22 -5.83
N SER A 161 9.59 -11.91 -4.71
CA SER A 161 9.07 -11.32 -3.47
C SER A 161 9.89 -10.12 -2.96
N SER A 162 11.18 -10.03 -3.28
CA SER A 162 12.06 -8.91 -2.91
C SER A 162 11.96 -7.69 -3.83
N GLN A 163 11.32 -7.82 -5.00
CA GLN A 163 11.20 -6.74 -5.97
C GLN A 163 10.56 -5.52 -5.31
N ARG A 164 11.15 -4.35 -5.52
CA ARG A 164 10.60 -3.06 -5.09
C ARG A 164 9.77 -2.50 -6.24
N LEU A 165 8.58 -2.02 -5.92
CA LEU A 165 7.66 -1.49 -6.92
C LEU A 165 7.66 0.04 -6.89
N ASP A 166 7.36 0.64 -8.04
CA ASP A 166 6.90 2.02 -8.07
C ASP A 166 5.43 2.13 -7.60
N GLN A 167 4.97 3.36 -7.41
CA GLN A 167 3.61 3.67 -6.98
C GLN A 167 2.55 3.11 -7.93
N GLN A 168 2.72 3.30 -9.24
CA GLN A 168 1.69 3.00 -10.23
C GLN A 168 1.46 1.51 -10.37
N LEU A 169 2.54 0.72 -10.38
CA LEU A 169 2.47 -0.73 -10.45
C LEU A 169 1.83 -1.33 -9.18
N ALA A 170 2.17 -0.79 -8.01
CA ALA A 170 1.54 -1.19 -6.75
C ALA A 170 0.03 -0.88 -6.75
N GLU A 171 -0.36 0.33 -7.15
CA GLU A 171 -1.76 0.71 -7.27
C GLU A 171 -2.52 -0.14 -8.29
N TYR A 172 -1.91 -0.46 -9.43
CA TYR A 172 -2.48 -1.34 -10.43
C TYR A 172 -2.78 -2.72 -9.84
N ALA A 173 -1.79 -3.33 -9.16
CA ALA A 173 -1.95 -4.63 -8.53
C ALA A 173 -3.07 -4.63 -7.48
N LEU A 174 -3.14 -3.60 -6.62
CA LEU A 174 -4.20 -3.45 -5.63
C LEU A 174 -5.58 -3.30 -6.27
N ARG A 175 -5.73 -2.38 -7.24
CA ARG A 175 -7.01 -2.16 -7.95
C ARG A 175 -7.47 -3.40 -8.68
N ALA A 176 -6.55 -4.07 -9.40
CA ALA A 176 -6.83 -5.33 -10.07
C ALA A 176 -7.41 -6.30 -9.04
N SER A 177 -6.74 -6.52 -7.90
CA SER A 177 -7.23 -7.41 -6.85
C SER A 177 -8.44 -6.92 -6.04
N GLY A 178 -9.08 -5.83 -6.46
CA GLY A 178 -10.24 -5.25 -5.80
C GLY A 178 -9.94 -4.61 -4.44
N ILE A 179 -8.67 -4.38 -4.10
CA ILE A 179 -8.24 -3.78 -2.84
C ILE A 179 -8.22 -2.26 -2.99
N GLY A 180 -8.94 -1.57 -2.12
CA GLY A 180 -8.95 -0.11 -2.06
C GLY A 180 -7.84 0.44 -1.18
N TRP A 181 -7.63 1.75 -1.23
CA TRP A 181 -6.79 2.46 -0.27
C TRP A 181 -7.32 3.86 0.02
N ARG A 182 -6.90 4.42 1.15
CA ARG A 182 -7.30 5.74 1.62
C ARG A 182 -6.09 6.50 2.15
N SER A 183 -5.82 7.64 1.52
CA SER A 183 -4.82 8.63 1.95
C SER A 183 -5.51 9.82 2.60
N THR A 184 -5.14 10.15 3.84
CA THR A 184 -5.72 11.30 4.56
C THR A 184 -5.31 12.62 3.90
N GLY A 185 -4.07 12.70 3.40
CA GLY A 185 -3.52 13.83 2.66
C GLY A 185 -3.90 13.86 1.17
N ARG A 186 -4.65 12.86 0.67
CA ARG A 186 -5.07 12.75 -0.75
C ARG A 186 -3.89 12.80 -1.73
N CYS A 187 -2.79 12.16 -1.34
CA CYS A 187 -1.52 12.15 -2.04
C CYS A 187 -0.82 10.81 -1.87
N SER A 188 0.23 10.57 -2.66
CA SER A 188 1.08 9.38 -2.66
C SER A 188 2.57 9.68 -2.46
N ASP A 189 2.92 10.93 -2.13
CA ASP A 189 4.30 11.32 -1.85
C ASP A 189 4.79 10.64 -0.56
N ARG A 190 5.79 9.79 -0.72
CA ARG A 190 6.35 8.99 0.37
C ARG A 190 7.01 9.82 1.47
N THR A 191 7.43 11.05 1.17
CA THR A 191 8.06 11.94 2.16
C THR A 191 7.04 12.61 3.08
N VAL A 192 5.75 12.52 2.76
CA VAL A 192 4.68 13.21 3.48
C VAL A 192 3.86 12.20 4.30
N ARG A 193 3.90 12.37 5.63
CA ARG A 193 3.27 11.48 6.62
C ARG A 193 1.75 11.28 6.52
N THR A 194 1.04 12.14 5.79
CA THR A 194 -0.41 12.03 5.57
C THR A 194 -0.74 11.33 4.26
N CYS A 195 0.23 11.13 3.38
CA CYS A 195 0.03 10.39 2.14
C CYS A 195 0.01 8.89 2.43
N THR A 196 -0.68 8.13 1.59
CA THR A 196 -0.49 6.68 1.52
C THR A 196 0.38 6.43 0.30
N SER A 197 1.64 6.06 0.54
CA SER A 197 2.58 5.76 -0.54
C SER A 197 2.85 4.27 -0.60
N PHE A 198 3.04 3.76 -1.80
CA PHE A 198 3.48 2.40 -2.09
C PHE A 198 4.84 2.40 -2.78
N GLU A 199 5.45 3.56 -3.00
CA GLU A 199 6.77 3.65 -3.61
C GLU A 199 7.78 2.84 -2.78
N GLY A 200 8.48 1.92 -3.43
CA GLY A 200 9.45 1.04 -2.79
C GLY A 200 8.82 -0.03 -1.88
N ILE A 201 7.51 -0.28 -1.98
CA ILE A 201 6.90 -1.47 -1.35
C ILE A 201 7.44 -2.74 -2.02
N ARG A 202 7.53 -3.82 -1.24
CA ARG A 202 7.98 -5.11 -1.79
C ARG A 202 6.81 -5.83 -2.47
N TRP A 203 7.07 -6.49 -3.60
CA TRP A 203 6.09 -7.33 -4.26
C TRP A 203 5.53 -8.40 -3.31
N GLY A 204 6.38 -9.06 -2.53
CA GLY A 204 5.93 -10.06 -1.56
C GLY A 204 4.96 -9.51 -0.50
N THR A 205 5.09 -8.22 -0.15
CA THR A 205 4.18 -7.55 0.80
C THR A 205 2.79 -7.38 0.17
N LEU A 206 2.71 -6.86 -1.07
CA LEU A 206 1.43 -6.75 -1.78
C LEU A 206 0.84 -8.11 -2.09
N ARG A 207 1.65 -9.08 -2.48
CA ARG A 207 1.17 -10.43 -2.82
C ARG A 207 0.56 -11.12 -1.60
N SER A 208 1.21 -11.05 -0.44
CA SER A 208 0.63 -11.55 0.81
C SER A 208 -0.67 -10.84 1.20
N LEU A 209 -0.78 -9.53 0.93
CA LEU A 209 -2.03 -8.80 1.18
C LEU A 209 -3.15 -9.27 0.24
N ILE A 210 -2.84 -9.52 -1.03
CA ILE A 210 -3.76 -10.08 -2.02
C ILE A 210 -4.22 -11.48 -1.59
N ASP A 211 -3.30 -12.36 -1.19
CA ASP A 211 -3.63 -13.70 -0.71
C ASP A 211 -4.52 -13.65 0.55
N PHE A 212 -4.28 -12.69 1.45
CA PHE A 212 -5.15 -12.45 2.60
C PHE A 212 -6.55 -11.98 2.17
N ALA A 213 -6.65 -11.01 1.25
CA ALA A 213 -7.94 -10.52 0.75
C ALA A 213 -8.74 -11.63 0.05
N GLU A 214 -8.07 -12.46 -0.75
CA GLU A 214 -8.67 -13.62 -1.44
C GLU A 214 -9.16 -14.68 -0.44
N SER A 215 -8.27 -15.12 0.48
CA SER A 215 -8.60 -16.19 1.43
C SER A 215 -9.62 -15.78 2.50
N SER A 216 -9.63 -14.50 2.90
CA SER A 216 -10.60 -13.97 3.85
C SER A 216 -11.96 -13.67 3.21
N GLY A 217 -11.99 -13.35 1.91
CA GLY A 217 -13.17 -12.83 1.23
C GLY A 217 -13.56 -11.40 1.67
N CYS A 218 -12.75 -10.73 2.48
CA CYS A 218 -13.06 -9.42 3.03
C CYS A 218 -12.77 -8.29 2.05
N GLU A 219 -13.58 -7.22 2.13
CA GLU A 219 -13.19 -5.92 1.57
C GLU A 219 -12.03 -5.36 2.39
N VAL A 220 -10.91 -5.11 1.72
CA VAL A 220 -9.67 -4.61 2.32
C VAL A 220 -9.43 -3.20 1.82
N THR A 221 -9.17 -2.28 2.76
CA THR A 221 -8.76 -0.91 2.48
C THR A 221 -7.40 -0.67 3.11
N VAL A 222 -6.39 -0.36 2.30
CA VAL A 222 -5.07 0.03 2.77
C VAL A 222 -5.11 1.47 3.27
N THR A 223 -4.57 1.73 4.47
CA THR A 223 -4.56 3.05 5.10
C THR A 223 -3.16 3.64 5.19
N GLY A 224 -2.13 2.80 5.09
CA GLY A 224 -0.75 3.21 5.14
C GLY A 224 0.15 2.21 4.42
N GLY A 225 1.24 2.71 3.87
CA GLY A 225 2.17 1.91 3.07
C GLY A 225 3.60 2.20 3.49
N THR A 226 4.32 3.00 2.70
CA THR A 226 5.75 3.21 2.85
C THR A 226 6.13 4.66 3.17
N GLU A 227 5.12 5.51 3.42
CA GLU A 227 5.27 6.91 3.78
C GLU A 227 6.12 7.14 5.05
N HIS A 228 6.61 8.38 5.17
CA HIS A 228 7.41 8.82 6.30
C HIS A 228 6.59 8.89 7.59
N GLY A 229 7.21 8.54 8.72
CA GLY A 229 6.59 8.72 10.05
C GLY A 229 6.55 7.47 10.94
N HIS A 230 7.01 6.32 10.45
CA HIS A 230 7.04 5.07 11.23
C HIS A 230 8.41 4.78 11.84
N ALA A 231 8.43 3.91 12.86
CA ALA A 231 9.66 3.42 13.46
C ALA A 231 10.57 2.77 12.41
N GLY A 232 11.87 3.07 12.51
CA GLY A 232 12.89 2.47 11.66
C GLY A 232 13.11 0.98 11.94
N GLY A 233 13.98 0.36 11.15
CA GLY A 233 14.37 -1.05 11.31
C GLY A 233 14.27 -1.85 10.02
N THR A 234 14.81 -3.07 10.03
CA THR A 234 14.86 -3.95 8.85
C THR A 234 13.46 -4.23 8.29
N TYR A 235 12.52 -4.60 9.16
CA TYR A 235 11.14 -4.92 8.78
C TYR A 235 10.22 -3.74 9.12
N SER A 236 10.30 -2.68 8.32
CA SER A 236 9.57 -1.42 8.51
C SER A 236 8.71 -1.05 7.30
N HIS A 237 7.78 -0.09 7.50
CA HIS A 237 7.03 0.56 6.42
C HIS A 237 7.95 1.12 5.35
N ALA A 238 8.95 1.91 5.79
CA ALA A 238 9.92 2.50 4.89
C ALA A 238 10.66 1.42 4.06
N ASN A 239 10.97 0.28 4.65
CA ASN A 239 11.63 -0.80 3.91
C ASN A 239 10.65 -1.69 3.10
N GLY A 240 9.38 -1.33 3.02
CA GLY A 240 8.37 -2.01 2.22
C GLY A 240 7.99 -3.38 2.77
N TYR A 241 8.28 -3.67 4.04
CA TYR A 241 7.96 -4.93 4.72
C TYR A 241 6.65 -4.88 5.49
N LYS A 242 6.07 -3.69 5.63
CA LYS A 242 4.82 -3.47 6.35
C LYS A 242 3.81 -2.77 5.47
N ILE A 243 2.54 -3.00 5.76
CA ILE A 243 1.40 -2.35 5.13
C ILE A 243 0.27 -2.29 6.15
N ASP A 244 -0.42 -1.15 6.22
CA ASP A 244 -1.51 -0.93 7.16
C ASP A 244 -2.85 -1.07 6.46
N ILE A 245 -3.76 -1.81 7.07
CA ILE A 245 -5.14 -1.90 6.58
C ILE A 245 -6.12 -1.41 7.64
N ALA A 246 -7.22 -0.83 7.16
CA ALA A 246 -8.33 -0.43 8.01
C ALA A 246 -8.89 -1.63 8.77
N THR A 247 -9.35 -1.35 9.99
CA THR A 247 -10.15 -2.30 10.76
C THR A 247 -11.55 -2.43 10.18
N GLY A 248 -12.24 -3.51 10.55
CA GLY A 248 -13.63 -3.75 10.17
C GLY A 248 -14.06 -5.14 10.60
N THR A 249 -15.36 -5.38 10.76
CA THR A 249 -15.86 -6.65 11.32
C THR A 249 -15.31 -7.87 10.58
N CYS A 250 -15.35 -7.88 9.25
CA CYS A 250 -14.83 -9.00 8.45
C CYS A 250 -13.33 -9.21 8.66
N VAL A 251 -12.53 -8.14 8.52
CA VAL A 251 -11.07 -8.21 8.64
C VAL A 251 -10.67 -8.63 10.06
N ASP A 252 -11.28 -8.02 11.08
CA ASP A 252 -11.00 -8.30 12.48
C ASP A 252 -11.33 -9.76 12.83
N GLU A 253 -12.44 -10.30 12.34
CA GLU A 253 -12.76 -11.72 12.50
C GLU A 253 -11.82 -12.63 11.73
N ALA A 254 -11.45 -12.26 10.49
CA ALA A 254 -10.53 -13.05 9.68
C ALA A 254 -9.16 -13.18 10.32
N VAL A 255 -8.59 -12.07 10.82
CA VAL A 255 -7.29 -12.08 11.49
C VAL A 255 -7.37 -12.83 12.83
N ARG A 256 -8.45 -12.68 13.60
CA ARG A 256 -8.61 -13.38 14.89
C ARG A 256 -8.75 -14.90 14.78
N ARG A 257 -9.04 -15.45 13.59
CA ARG A 257 -8.98 -16.91 13.36
C ARG A 257 -7.55 -17.46 13.37
N TYR A 258 -6.55 -16.61 13.13
CA TYR A 258 -5.16 -17.02 13.25
C TYR A 258 -4.72 -17.13 14.71
N PRO A 259 -3.80 -18.05 15.04
CA PRO A 259 -3.25 -18.17 16.39
C PRO A 259 -2.71 -16.83 16.89
N SER A 260 -3.07 -16.48 18.14
CA SER A 260 -2.44 -15.37 18.83
C SER A 260 -1.00 -15.77 19.19
N ILE A 261 -0.07 -14.85 18.96
CA ILE A 261 1.36 -15.01 19.29
C ILE A 261 1.81 -14.07 20.41
N GLY A 262 0.85 -13.50 21.16
CA GLY A 262 1.09 -12.62 22.30
C GLY A 262 0.68 -11.17 22.06
N VAL A 263 1.22 -10.29 22.90
CA VAL A 263 0.94 -8.85 22.93
C VAL A 263 2.28 -8.11 22.91
N ARG A 264 2.41 -7.10 22.03
CA ARG A 264 3.59 -6.24 21.95
C ARG A 264 3.61 -5.25 23.13
N GLY A 265 4.77 -4.66 23.44
CA GLY A 265 4.93 -3.79 24.62
C GLY A 265 4.03 -2.54 24.65
N ASP A 266 3.49 -2.13 23.49
CA ASP A 266 2.51 -1.05 23.34
C ASP A 266 1.05 -1.51 23.48
N GLY A 267 0.81 -2.79 23.80
CA GLY A 267 -0.51 -3.37 23.95
C GLY A 267 -1.12 -3.93 22.66
N ALA A 268 -0.40 -3.86 21.52
CA ALA A 268 -0.92 -4.40 20.26
C ALA A 268 -1.02 -5.94 20.31
N ARG A 269 -2.22 -6.47 20.09
CA ARG A 269 -2.46 -7.92 20.02
C ARG A 269 -1.91 -8.48 18.71
N LEU A 270 -1.14 -9.56 18.80
CA LEU A 270 -0.47 -10.15 17.65
C LEU A 270 -1.12 -11.46 17.23
N HIS A 271 -1.32 -11.62 15.94
CA HIS A 271 -1.79 -12.85 15.28
C HIS A 271 -0.83 -13.23 14.15
N ARG A 272 -0.71 -14.52 13.86
CA ARG A 272 0.20 -15.01 12.80
C ARG A 272 -0.48 -15.99 11.85
N SER A 273 -0.45 -15.69 10.55
CA SER A 273 -0.94 -16.62 9.53
C SER A 273 -0.01 -17.84 9.36
N PRO A 274 -0.49 -18.94 8.75
CA PRO A 274 0.35 -20.12 8.43
C PRO A 274 1.59 -19.79 7.58
N GLU A 275 1.51 -18.75 6.75
CA GLU A 275 2.59 -18.27 5.87
C GLU A 275 3.63 -17.42 6.64
N GLY A 276 3.38 -17.12 7.92
CA GLY A 276 4.25 -16.34 8.77
C GLY A 276 4.05 -14.83 8.70
N VAL A 277 2.94 -14.36 8.10
CA VAL A 277 2.53 -12.96 8.14
C VAL A 277 2.07 -12.63 9.56
N VAL A 278 2.58 -11.52 10.12
CA VAL A 278 2.22 -11.07 11.46
C VAL A 278 1.27 -9.88 11.36
N PHE A 279 0.14 -9.96 12.04
CA PHE A 279 -0.85 -8.89 12.14
C PHE A 279 -0.83 -8.34 13.56
N ALA A 280 -0.57 -7.05 13.71
CA ALA A 280 -0.61 -6.35 14.98
C ALA A 280 -1.86 -5.45 15.02
N ARG A 281 -2.74 -5.68 16.01
CA ARG A 281 -3.91 -4.83 16.21
C ARG A 281 -3.50 -3.54 16.90
N GLU A 282 -3.36 -2.47 16.13
CA GLU A 282 -3.24 -1.12 16.66
C GLU A 282 -4.63 -0.53 16.90
N LYS A 283 -4.75 0.74 17.32
CA LYS A 283 -6.04 1.31 17.76
C LYS A 283 -7.10 1.34 16.64
N ASP A 284 -6.72 1.79 15.45
CA ASP A 284 -7.62 2.09 14.33
C ASP A 284 -7.31 1.30 13.04
N HIS A 285 -6.16 0.62 12.99
CA HIS A 285 -5.72 -0.18 11.85
C HIS A 285 -5.06 -1.49 12.30
N TRP A 286 -4.80 -2.36 11.33
CA TRP A 286 -3.93 -3.51 11.45
C TRP A 286 -2.59 -3.19 10.82
N ASP A 287 -1.51 -3.28 11.60
CA ASP A 287 -0.13 -3.19 11.13
C ASP A 287 0.33 -4.61 10.74
N ILE A 288 0.56 -4.82 9.44
CA ILE A 288 0.86 -6.14 8.88
C ILE A 288 2.33 -6.20 8.52
N THR A 289 3.08 -7.16 9.06
CA THR A 289 4.50 -7.37 8.76
C THR A 289 4.73 -8.65 7.96
N ILE A 290 5.36 -8.52 6.78
CA ILE A 290 5.66 -9.62 5.85
C ILE A 290 7.17 -9.77 5.67
N ARG A 291 7.79 -10.62 6.49
CA ARG A 291 9.26 -10.85 6.49
C ARG A 291 9.71 -11.72 5.31
N ARG A 292 8.92 -12.72 4.98
CA ARG A 292 9.09 -13.63 3.85
C ARG A 292 7.80 -13.53 3.06
N GLY A 293 7.89 -13.20 1.77
CA GLY A 293 6.70 -13.21 0.91
C GLY A 293 6.18 -14.65 0.77
N PRO A 294 5.03 -14.85 0.09
CA PRO A 294 4.55 -16.19 -0.20
C PRO A 294 5.67 -16.96 -0.93
N ARG A 295 5.85 -18.24 -0.58
CA ARG A 295 6.77 -19.11 -1.31
C ARG A 295 6.21 -19.25 -2.73
N GLY A 296 6.86 -18.60 -3.68
CA GLY A 296 6.69 -18.89 -5.11
C GLY A 296 7.21 -20.27 -5.43
#